data_AF-A0A8I1Y0X4-F1
#
_entry.id   AF-A0A8I1Y0X4-F1
#
_cell.length_a   1.000
_cell.length_b   1.000
_cell.length_c   1.000
_cell.angle_alpha   90.00
_cell.angle_beta   90.00
_cell.angle_gamma   90.00
#
_symmetry.space_group_name_H-M   'P 1'
#
loop_
_entity.id
_entity.type
_entity.pdbx_description
1 polymer ?
#
loop_
_entity_poly.entity_id
_entity_poly.type
_entity_poly.pdbx_seq_one_letter_code
_entity_poly.pdbx_strand_id
1 'polypeptide(L)'
;MVRQDPISVEAFSSYVALNARFHALLTELSRSPPLIRQVDRASALPFASPSGFVMTQSTLPDARHTLLIAQDQHRVVIDAIENREGARAEAIMREHARVAARNLRLVLRNKTHSDLLPGLALIRMAGD
;
A
#
# COMPACT_ATOMS: atom_id res chain seq x y z
N MET A 1 7.18 -10.49 26.30
CA MET A 1 6.55 -10.51 24.96
C MET A 1 5.27 -9.70 25.06
N VAL A 2 5.20 -8.50 24.48
CA VAL A 2 4.00 -7.64 24.58
C VAL A 2 2.90 -8.27 23.74
N ARG A 3 1.77 -8.63 24.36
CA ARG A 3 0.56 -9.04 23.64
C ARG A 3 0.11 -7.87 22.78
N GLN A 4 0.05 -8.08 21.47
CA GLN A 4 -0.45 -7.10 20.52
C GLN A 4 -1.95 -7.34 20.39
N ASP A 5 -2.78 -6.39 20.79
CA ASP A 5 -4.21 -6.49 20.57
C ASP A 5 -4.52 -6.45 19.05
N PRO A 6 -5.52 -7.23 18.60
CA PRO A 6 -5.98 -7.19 17.22
C PRO A 6 -6.41 -5.77 16.84
N ILE A 7 -6.05 -5.30 15.64
CA ILE A 7 -6.56 -4.04 15.10
C ILE A 7 -8.05 -4.22 14.81
N SER A 8 -8.90 -3.31 15.29
CA SER A 8 -10.33 -3.35 14.99
C SER A 8 -10.60 -3.11 13.50
N VAL A 9 -11.67 -3.69 12.97
CA VAL A 9 -12.11 -3.48 11.57
C VAL A 9 -12.31 -1.99 11.27
N GLU A 10 -12.80 -1.24 12.25
CA GLU A 10 -12.98 0.22 12.14
C GLU A 10 -11.65 0.94 12.00
N ALA A 11 -10.69 0.71 12.91
CA ALA A 11 -9.37 1.32 12.84
C ALA A 11 -8.65 0.97 11.53
N PHE A 12 -8.86 -0.25 11.05
CA PHE A 12 -8.34 -0.71 9.78
C PHE A 12 -8.95 0.05 8.59
N SER A 13 -10.28 0.19 8.57
CA SER A 13 -11.01 0.95 7.54
C SER A 13 -10.60 2.42 7.53
N SER A 14 -10.39 3.03 8.70
CA SER A 14 -9.86 4.38 8.80
C SER A 14 -8.44 4.49 8.23
N TYR A 15 -7.56 3.51 8.50
CA TYR A 15 -6.23 3.48 7.91
C TYR A 15 -6.29 3.43 6.37
N VAL A 16 -7.15 2.58 5.80
CA VAL A 16 -7.33 2.45 4.34
C VAL A 16 -7.69 3.79 3.68
N ALA A 17 -8.63 4.52 4.28
CA ALA A 17 -9.06 5.83 3.79
C ALA A 17 -7.94 6.87 3.91
N LEU A 18 -7.23 6.89 5.04
CA LEU A 18 -6.11 7.81 5.29
C LEU A 18 -4.92 7.52 4.38
N ASN A 19 -4.63 6.24 4.10
CA ASN A 19 -3.60 5.81 3.17
C ASN A 19 -3.89 6.31 1.76
N ALA A 20 -5.11 6.11 1.26
CA ALA A 20 -5.50 6.63 -0.06
C ALA A 20 -5.35 8.16 -0.14
N ARG A 21 -5.79 8.88 0.90
CA ARG A 21 -5.62 10.33 0.98
C ARG A 21 -4.15 10.77 1.03
N PHE A 22 -3.31 10.06 1.77
CA PHE A 22 -1.87 10.35 1.85
C PHE A 22 -1.21 10.26 0.47
N HIS A 23 -1.44 9.16 -0.27
CA HIS A 23 -0.85 8.97 -1.59
C HIS A 23 -1.35 10.00 -2.62
N ALA A 24 -2.62 10.41 -2.54
CA ALA A 24 -3.15 11.50 -3.36
C ALA A 24 -2.42 12.82 -3.07
N LEU A 25 -2.34 13.23 -1.81
CA LEU A 25 -1.66 14.47 -1.39
C LEU A 25 -0.17 14.45 -1.76
N LEU A 26 0.52 13.31 -1.58
CA LEU A 26 1.92 13.16 -1.93
C LEU A 26 2.17 13.36 -3.43
N THR A 27 1.25 12.89 -4.26
CA THR A 27 1.32 13.08 -5.72
C THR A 27 1.05 14.54 -6.11
N GLU A 28 0.06 15.17 -5.47
CA GLU A 28 -0.30 16.57 -5.67
C GLU A 28 0.80 17.55 -5.24
N LEU A 29 1.67 17.18 -4.28
CA LEU A 29 2.84 17.99 -3.87
C LEU A 29 3.77 18.31 -5.04
N SER A 30 3.80 17.48 -6.09
CA SER A 30 4.59 17.74 -7.30
C SER A 30 4.14 18.99 -8.07
N ARG A 31 2.87 19.41 -7.90
CA ARG A 31 2.21 20.49 -8.65
C ARG A 31 2.37 20.36 -10.17
N SER A 32 2.54 19.13 -10.67
CA SER A 32 2.80 18.83 -12.07
C SER A 32 1.64 18.02 -12.64
N PRO A 33 0.70 18.64 -13.38
CA PRO A 33 -0.44 17.93 -13.95
C PRO A 33 -0.05 16.73 -14.83
N PRO A 34 1.02 16.77 -15.65
CA PRO A 34 1.49 15.58 -16.37
C PRO A 34 1.95 14.44 -15.44
N LEU A 35 2.69 14.75 -14.37
CA LEU A 35 3.17 13.75 -13.41
C LEU A 35 1.99 13.11 -12.69
N ILE A 36 1.08 13.92 -12.15
CA ILE A 36 -0.12 13.45 -11.43
C ILE A 36 -0.88 12.43 -12.29
N ARG A 37 -1.16 12.76 -13.56
CA ARG A 37 -1.83 11.84 -14.49
C ARG A 37 -1.08 10.52 -14.73
N GLN A 38 0.26 10.54 -14.75
CA GLN A 38 1.03 9.29 -14.91
C GLN A 38 0.98 8.42 -13.66
N VAL A 39 1.02 9.03 -12.47
CA VAL A 39 0.88 8.30 -11.20
C VAL A 39 -0.52 7.71 -11.07
N ASP A 40 -1.56 8.48 -11.43
CA ASP A 40 -2.95 7.98 -11.45
C ASP A 40 -3.08 6.78 -12.40
N ARG A 41 -2.52 6.88 -13.62
CA ARG A 41 -2.51 5.79 -14.59
C ARG A 41 -1.77 4.56 -14.06
N ALA A 42 -0.62 4.74 -13.42
CA ALA A 42 0.14 3.64 -12.83
C ALA A 42 -0.62 2.95 -11.67
N SER A 43 -1.47 3.70 -10.96
CA SER A 43 -2.24 3.23 -9.81
C SER A 43 -3.66 2.76 -10.16
N ALA A 44 -4.07 2.85 -11.43
CA ALA A 44 -5.45 2.61 -11.87
C ALA A 44 -5.85 1.13 -11.84
N LEU A 45 -4.89 0.20 -11.80
CA LEU A 45 -5.19 -1.22 -11.70
C LEU A 45 -5.62 -1.57 -10.27
N PRO A 46 -6.61 -2.47 -10.07
CA PRO A 46 -7.12 -2.83 -8.74
C PRO A 46 -6.03 -3.29 -7.77
N PHE A 47 -4.97 -3.89 -8.29
CA PHE A 47 -3.81 -4.38 -7.55
C PHE A 47 -2.64 -3.40 -7.46
N ALA A 48 -2.68 -2.29 -8.19
CA ALA A 48 -1.69 -1.23 -8.16
C ALA A 48 -2.13 -0.04 -7.26
N SER A 49 -3.41 0.00 -6.88
CA SER A 49 -3.92 1.01 -5.94
C SER A 49 -3.22 0.91 -4.58
N PRO A 50 -2.84 2.04 -3.95
CA PRO A 50 -2.24 2.07 -2.62
C PRO A 50 -3.04 1.32 -1.54
N SER A 51 -4.35 1.20 -1.74
CA SER A 51 -5.28 0.56 -0.80
C SER A 51 -5.85 -0.77 -1.30
N GLY A 52 -5.50 -1.21 -2.52
CA GLY A 52 -6.15 -2.34 -3.21
C GLY A 52 -6.08 -3.68 -2.48
N PHE A 53 -5.05 -3.90 -1.66
CA PHE A 53 -4.86 -5.13 -0.89
C PHE A 53 -4.91 -4.96 0.62
N VAL A 54 -5.07 -3.73 1.09
CA VAL A 54 -4.97 -3.45 2.52
C VAL A 54 -6.09 -4.22 3.24
N MET A 55 -7.33 -4.25 2.74
CA MET A 55 -8.43 -5.00 3.37
C MET A 55 -8.14 -6.50 3.54
N THR A 56 -7.62 -7.17 2.52
CA THR A 56 -7.25 -8.61 2.61
C THR A 56 -6.01 -8.83 3.47
N GLN A 57 -5.11 -7.84 3.54
CA GLN A 57 -3.97 -7.89 4.43
C GLN A 57 -4.38 -7.90 5.91
N SER A 58 -5.53 -7.33 6.28
CA SER A 58 -6.01 -7.29 7.68
C SER A 58 -6.17 -8.66 8.33
N THR A 59 -6.36 -9.71 7.53
CA THR A 59 -6.54 -11.08 8.00
C THR A 59 -5.21 -11.84 8.20
N LEU A 60 -4.08 -11.24 7.80
CA LEU A 60 -2.77 -11.86 7.91
C LEU A 60 -2.19 -11.68 9.34
N PRO A 61 -1.48 -12.70 9.88
CA PRO A 61 -0.87 -12.61 11.22
C PRO A 61 0.06 -11.40 11.40
N ASP A 62 0.77 -10.98 10.35
CA ASP A 62 1.75 -9.88 10.38
C ASP A 62 1.20 -8.53 9.88
N ALA A 63 -0.12 -8.41 9.73
CA ALA A 63 -0.78 -7.22 9.19
C ALA A 63 -0.38 -5.96 9.96
N ARG A 64 -0.51 -6.02 11.29
CA ARG A 64 -0.21 -4.90 12.20
C ARG A 64 1.24 -4.43 12.08
N HIS A 65 2.20 -5.35 12.09
CA HIS A 65 3.61 -5.00 11.97
C HIS A 65 3.91 -4.33 10.62
N THR A 66 3.31 -4.86 9.56
CA THR A 66 3.49 -4.31 8.21
C THR A 66 2.89 -2.91 8.07
N LEU A 67 1.72 -2.65 8.68
CA LEU A 67 1.11 -1.31 8.71
C LEU A 67 1.97 -0.30 9.47
N LEU A 68 2.60 -0.70 10.58
CA LEU A 68 3.50 0.19 11.30
C LEU A 68 4.71 0.60 10.46
N ILE A 69 5.32 -0.35 9.73
CA ILE A 69 6.42 -0.06 8.81
C ILE A 69 5.96 0.88 7.69
N ALA A 70 4.81 0.60 7.06
CA ALA A 70 4.27 1.43 5.99
C ALA A 70 4.01 2.87 6.46
N GLN A 71 3.45 3.01 7.68
CA GLN A 71 3.18 4.31 8.28
C GLN A 71 4.44 5.06 8.72
N ASP A 72 5.49 4.35 9.13
CA ASP A 72 6.80 4.95 9.39
C ASP A 72 7.40 5.49 8.09
N GLN A 73 7.38 4.71 7.02
CA GLN A 73 7.84 5.14 5.68
C GLN A 73 7.09 6.38 5.17
N HIS A 74 5.79 6.52 5.46
CA HIS A 74 5.03 7.75 5.17
C HIS A 74 5.58 8.99 5.88
N ARG A 75 6.09 8.86 7.11
CA ARG A 75 6.72 9.99 7.82
C ARG A 75 8.08 10.30 7.23
N VAL A 76 8.91 9.27 7.04
CA VAL A 76 10.28 9.45 6.55
C VAL A 76 10.31 10.06 5.15
N VAL A 77 9.35 9.75 4.26
CA VAL A 77 9.29 10.41 2.94
C VAL A 77 8.96 11.89 3.04
N ILE A 78 8.09 12.30 3.97
CA ILE A 78 7.78 13.72 4.19
C ILE A 78 9.01 14.44 4.73
N ASP A 79 9.69 13.86 5.72
CA ASP A 79 10.95 14.42 6.24
C ASP A 79 12.00 14.57 5.12
N ALA A 80 12.13 13.58 4.23
CA ALA A 80 13.04 13.65 3.08
C ALA A 80 12.65 14.77 2.09
N ILE A 81 11.35 14.94 1.83
CA ILE A 81 10.85 16.01 0.95
C ILE A 81 11.10 17.39 1.55
N GLU A 82 10.82 17.56 2.85
CA GLU A 82 11.06 18.81 3.59
C GLU A 82 12.53 19.20 3.56
N ASN A 83 13.43 18.23 3.72
CA ASN A 83 14.88 18.42 3.65
C ASN A 83 15.45 18.46 2.22
N ARG A 84 14.60 18.42 1.18
CA ARG A 84 14.99 18.45 -0.26
C ARG A 84 15.86 17.27 -0.69
N GLU A 85 15.73 16.12 -0.03
CA GLU A 85 16.47 14.90 -0.29
C GLU A 85 15.78 14.02 -1.34
N GLY A 86 15.70 14.49 -2.58
CA GLY A 86 14.91 13.86 -3.65
C GLY A 86 15.22 12.37 -3.88
N ALA A 87 16.51 12.00 -3.92
CA ALA A 87 16.92 10.61 -4.11
C ALA A 87 16.47 9.71 -2.95
N ARG A 88 16.48 10.22 -1.71
CA ARG A 88 16.01 9.50 -0.53
C ARG A 88 14.49 9.32 -0.57
N ALA A 89 13.76 10.39 -0.89
CA ALA A 89 12.30 10.34 -1.02
C ALA A 89 11.87 9.29 -2.07
N GLU A 90 12.55 9.25 -3.22
CA GLU A 90 12.31 8.25 -4.25
C GLU A 90 12.60 6.82 -3.74
N ALA A 91 13.76 6.61 -3.11
CA ALA A 91 14.14 5.29 -2.60
C ALA A 91 13.12 4.75 -1.57
N ILE A 92 12.66 5.61 -0.66
CA ILE A 92 11.64 5.25 0.34
C ILE A 92 10.32 4.86 -0.33
N MET A 93 9.84 5.63 -1.31
CA MET A 93 8.56 5.33 -1.96
C MET A 93 8.62 4.08 -2.84
N ARG A 94 9.78 3.80 -3.47
CA ARG A 94 10.01 2.54 -4.18
C ARG A 94 9.99 1.35 -3.22
N GLU A 95 10.57 1.50 -2.03
CA GLU A 95 10.52 0.45 -1.01
C GLU A 95 9.12 0.28 -0.41
N HIS A 96 8.40 1.39 -0.19
CA HIS A 96 7.02 1.38 0.27
C HIS A 96 6.11 0.57 -0.67
N ALA A 97 6.26 0.74 -1.98
CA ALA A 97 5.50 -0.05 -2.96
C ALA A 97 5.78 -1.57 -2.86
N ARG A 98 6.97 -1.98 -2.39
CA ARG A 98 7.29 -3.41 -2.18
C ARG A 98 6.53 -4.02 -1.03
N VAL A 99 6.06 -3.23 -0.06
CA VAL A 99 5.20 -3.71 1.03
C VAL A 99 3.91 -4.28 0.46
N ALA A 100 3.23 -3.54 -0.42
CA ALA A 100 2.02 -4.00 -1.10
C ALA A 100 2.29 -5.24 -1.98
N ALA A 101 3.40 -5.25 -2.72
CA ALA A 101 3.78 -6.40 -3.55
C ALA A 101 4.05 -7.68 -2.71
N ARG A 102 4.67 -7.55 -1.54
CA ARG A 102 4.88 -8.67 -0.61
C ARG A 102 3.54 -9.24 -0.13
N ASN A 103 2.61 -8.37 0.23
CA ASN A 103 1.28 -8.76 0.68
C ASN A 103 0.50 -9.49 -0.42
N LEU A 104 0.54 -8.98 -1.65
CA LEU A 104 -0.05 -9.66 -2.80
C LEU A 104 0.53 -11.08 -2.98
N ARG A 105 1.85 -11.24 -2.91
CA ARG A 105 2.48 -12.57 -3.01
C ARG A 105 2.03 -13.53 -1.90
N LEU A 106 1.83 -13.03 -0.68
CA LEU A 106 1.32 -13.84 0.44
C LEU A 106 -0.12 -14.29 0.18
N VAL A 107 -0.97 -13.38 -0.30
CA VAL A 107 -2.36 -13.71 -0.63
C VAL A 107 -2.44 -14.71 -1.79
N LEU A 108 -1.65 -14.53 -2.85
CA LEU A 108 -1.62 -15.47 -3.99
C LEU A 108 -1.12 -16.87 -3.61
N ARG A 109 -0.22 -16.97 -2.62
CA ARG A 109 0.26 -18.27 -2.10
C ARG A 109 -0.80 -18.99 -1.26
N ASN A 110 -1.65 -18.24 -0.57
CA ASN A 110 -2.72 -18.76 0.28
C ASN A 110 -4.06 -18.71 -0.49
N LYS A 111 -4.26 -19.68 -1.39
CA LYS A 111 -5.46 -19.82 -2.27
C LYS A 111 -6.82 -19.78 -1.55
N THR A 112 -6.84 -19.89 -0.23
CA THR A 112 -8.05 -19.90 0.61
C THR A 112 -8.76 -18.54 0.73
N HIS A 113 -8.19 -17.44 0.22
CA HIS A 113 -8.77 -16.09 0.29
C HIS A 113 -9.15 -15.48 -1.08
N SER A 114 -9.27 -16.30 -2.13
CA SER A 114 -9.64 -15.86 -3.49
C SER A 114 -10.92 -15.02 -3.53
N ASP A 115 -11.89 -15.36 -2.68
CA ASP A 115 -13.24 -14.77 -2.69
C ASP A 115 -13.27 -13.34 -2.11
N LEU A 116 -12.20 -12.92 -1.43
CA LEU A 116 -12.09 -11.59 -0.80
C LEU A 116 -11.48 -10.53 -1.71
N LEU A 117 -11.14 -10.86 -2.97
CA LEU A 117 -10.43 -9.96 -3.87
C LEU A 117 -11.06 -9.93 -5.26
N PRO A 118 -11.94 -8.94 -5.53
CA PRO A 118 -12.51 -8.72 -6.86
C PRO A 118 -11.45 -8.61 -7.96
N GLY A 119 -10.26 -8.09 -7.64
CA GLY A 119 -9.14 -7.90 -8.57
C GLY A 119 -8.36 -9.18 -8.92
N LEU A 120 -8.48 -10.27 -8.15
CA LEU A 120 -7.80 -11.54 -8.47
C LEU A 120 -8.40 -12.22 -9.70
N ALA A 121 -9.67 -11.94 -10.02
CA ALA A 121 -10.34 -12.44 -11.23
C ALA A 121 -9.64 -12.04 -12.54
N LEU A 122 -8.77 -11.02 -12.51
CA LEU A 122 -8.01 -10.54 -13.65
C LEU A 122 -6.59 -11.15 -13.77
N ILE A 123 -6.18 -11.99 -12.81
CA ILE A 123 -4.84 -12.59 -12.79
C ILE A 123 -4.92 -14.01 -13.34
N ARG A 124 -4.35 -14.24 -14.53
CA ARG A 124 -4.12 -15.59 -15.07
C ARG A 124 -2.81 -16.12 -14.52
N MET A 125 -2.83 -17.26 -13.84
CA MET A 125 -1.61 -17.93 -13.41
C MET A 125 -0.95 -18.57 -14.64
N ALA A 126 0.36 -18.36 -14.82
CA ALA A 126 1.10 -19.01 -15.91
C ALA A 126 1.10 -20.53 -15.65
N GLY A 127 0.29 -21.26 -16.41
CA GLY A 127 0.06 -22.70 -16.24
C GLY A 127 -1.25 -23.25 -16.82
N ASP A 128 -2.21 -22.39 -17.18
CA ASP A 128 -3.44 -22.76 -17.90
C ASP A 128 -3.37 -22.47 -19.39
#